data_AF-A0A4Y8V607-F1
#
_entry.id   AF-A0A4Y8V607-F1
#
_cell.length_a   1.000
_cell.length_b   1.000
_cell.length_c   1.000
_cell.angle_alpha   90.00
_cell.angle_beta   90.00
_cell.angle_gamma   90.00
#
_symmetry.space_group_name_H-M   'P 1'
#
loop_
_entity.id
_entity.type
_entity.pdbx_description
1 polymer ?
#
loop_
_entity_poly.entity_id
_entity_poly.type
_entity_poly.pdbx_seq_one_letter_code
_entity_poly.pdbx_strand_id
1 'polypeptide(L)'
;MEGVKLTDVKNLEKEIEAVESGYEFLLAYAAQGRPPHVESESPTPHARPTLQEMSAAMANVLAAFKDSTSEYELVIADDVRKASAAINFVLAQPRMSSELIDNLNASIHLRAVLTDFFLYSEVFKPVHQA
;
A
#
# COMPACT_ATOMS: atom_id res chain seq x y z
N MET A 1 18.79 -7.50 -26.22
CA MET A 1 18.21 -6.49 -25.31
C MET A 1 19.22 -6.29 -24.22
N GLU A 2 19.89 -5.13 -24.20
CA GLU A 2 20.71 -4.75 -23.04
C GLU A 2 19.77 -4.67 -21.83
N GLY A 3 20.04 -5.49 -20.81
CA GLY A 3 19.26 -5.49 -19.59
C GLY A 3 19.27 -4.10 -18.98
N VAL A 4 18.11 -3.63 -18.53
CA VAL A 4 17.98 -2.41 -17.72
C VAL A 4 19.06 -2.48 -16.63
N LYS A 5 20.00 -1.54 -16.64
CA LYS A 5 21.02 -1.49 -15.60
C LYS A 5 20.28 -1.26 -14.28
N LEU A 6 20.61 -2.04 -13.24
CA LEU A 6 20.06 -1.89 -11.88
C LEU A 6 20.13 -0.44 -11.34
N THR A 7 20.91 0.44 -11.97
CA THR A 7 21.09 1.86 -11.64
C THR A 7 19.90 2.75 -11.97
N ASP A 8 18.90 2.28 -12.73
CA ASP A 8 17.79 3.13 -13.22
C ASP A 8 16.46 2.85 -12.51
N VAL A 9 16.41 1.85 -11.62
CA VAL A 9 15.22 1.51 -10.83
C VAL A 9 15.09 2.46 -9.65
N LYS A 10 13.89 3.02 -9.44
CA LYS A 10 13.67 3.98 -8.36
C LYS A 10 13.66 3.24 -7.02
N ASN A 11 14.53 3.62 -6.10
CA ASN A 11 14.49 3.07 -4.75
C ASN A 11 13.25 3.62 -4.02
N LEU A 12 12.27 2.74 -3.83
CA LEU A 12 11.00 3.01 -3.15
C LEU A 12 10.86 2.17 -1.87
N GLU A 13 11.98 1.73 -1.28
CA GLU A 13 11.98 0.82 -0.13
C GLU A 13 11.14 1.33 1.03
N LYS A 14 11.19 2.64 1.32
CA LYS A 14 10.42 3.25 2.42
C LYS A 14 8.93 3.24 2.14
N GLU A 15 8.54 3.58 0.92
CA GLU A 15 7.13 3.60 0.51
C GLU A 15 6.54 2.19 0.49
N ILE A 16 7.32 1.22 -0.02
CA ILE A 16 6.94 -0.20 -0.04
C ILE A 16 6.76 -0.72 1.38
N GLU A 17 7.74 -0.52 2.26
CA GLU A 17 7.68 -0.92 3.67
C GLU A 17 6.47 -0.32 4.39
N ALA A 18 6.16 0.96 4.15
CA ALA A 18 5.00 1.61 4.75
C ALA A 18 3.66 0.98 4.31
N VAL A 19 3.56 0.55 3.05
CA VAL A 19 2.35 -0.13 2.54
C VAL A 19 2.26 -1.57 3.03
N GLU A 20 3.38 -2.30 3.06
CA GLU A 20 3.46 -3.69 3.51
C GLU A 20 3.14 -3.82 5.01
N SER A 21 3.88 -3.10 5.87
CA SER A 21 3.64 -3.09 7.31
C SER A 21 2.25 -2.57 7.67
N GLY A 22 1.76 -1.57 6.93
CA GLY A 22 0.40 -1.07 7.07
C GLY A 22 -0.65 -2.14 6.78
N TYR A 23 -0.47 -2.90 5.69
CA TYR A 23 -1.36 -4.01 5.36
C TYR A 23 -1.33 -5.12 6.42
N GLU A 24 -0.16 -5.50 6.92
CA GLU A 24 -0.03 -6.49 8.00
C GLU A 24 -0.78 -6.06 9.27
N PHE A 25 -0.64 -4.80 9.66
CA PHE A 25 -1.40 -4.23 10.76
C PHE A 25 -2.92 -4.31 10.50
N LEU A 26 -3.36 -3.99 9.28
CA LEU A 26 -4.79 -4.02 8.92
C LEU A 26 -5.38 -5.44 8.93
N LEU A 27 -4.59 -6.47 8.62
CA LEU A 27 -5.01 -7.87 8.80
C LEU A 27 -5.27 -8.17 10.29
N ALA A 28 -4.38 -7.74 11.18
CA ALA A 28 -4.58 -7.90 12.62
C ALA A 28 -5.74 -7.05 13.16
N TYR A 29 -5.99 -5.86 12.59
CA TYR A 29 -7.14 -5.03 12.91
C TYR A 29 -8.47 -5.68 12.48
N ALA A 30 -8.53 -6.23 11.26
CA ALA A 30 -9.69 -6.94 10.75
C ALA A 30 -10.08 -8.15 11.63
N ALA A 31 -9.09 -8.89 12.13
CA ALA A 31 -9.31 -10.04 13.01
C ALA A 31 -9.97 -9.71 14.35
N GLN A 32 -10.01 -8.44 14.77
CA GLN A 32 -10.59 -8.04 16.06
C GLN A 32 -12.12 -7.99 16.09
N GLY A 33 -12.79 -8.06 14.92
CA GLY A 33 -14.27 -8.08 14.85
C GLY A 33 -14.96 -6.85 15.46
N ARG A 34 -14.31 -5.69 15.47
CA ARG A 34 -14.85 -4.46 16.06
C ARG A 34 -16.06 -3.94 15.29
N PRO A 35 -17.17 -3.59 15.97
CA PRO A 35 -18.31 -2.94 15.33
C PRO A 35 -17.93 -1.53 14.84
N PRO A 36 -18.73 -0.90 13.95
CA PRO A 36 -18.48 0.47 13.48
C PRO A 36 -18.37 1.48 14.64
N HIS A 37 -17.23 2.15 14.76
CA HIS A 37 -16.95 3.09 15.85
C HIS A 37 -16.21 4.34 15.37
N VAL A 38 -16.31 5.42 16.15
CA VAL A 38 -15.48 6.62 15.99
C VAL A 38 -14.16 6.37 16.71
N GLU A 39 -13.05 6.40 15.98
CA GLU A 39 -11.76 5.97 16.53
C GLU A 39 -11.24 6.87 17.65
N SER A 40 -11.44 8.19 17.57
CA SER A 40 -11.02 9.13 18.62
C SER A 40 -11.73 8.91 19.96
N GLU A 41 -12.85 8.19 19.96
CA GLU A 41 -13.65 7.86 21.15
C GLU A 41 -13.47 6.40 21.58
N SER A 42 -12.60 5.64 20.90
CA SER A 42 -12.46 4.19 21.08
C SER A 42 -11.04 3.80 21.51
N PRO A 43 -10.85 2.71 22.27
CA PRO A 43 -9.53 2.20 22.60
C PRO A 43 -8.72 1.84 21.35
N THR A 44 -7.39 1.95 21.44
CA THR A 44 -6.46 1.51 20.40
C THR A 44 -6.53 -0.01 20.16
N PRO A 45 -5.99 -0.53 19.05
CA PRO A 45 -5.45 0.19 17.88
C PRO A 45 -6.50 0.93 17.04
N HIS A 46 -6.03 1.93 16.27
CA HIS A 46 -6.81 2.68 15.27
C HIS A 46 -6.24 2.43 13.87
N ALA A 47 -7.09 2.17 12.89
CA ALA A 47 -6.72 1.87 11.51
C ALA A 47 -6.55 3.10 10.62
N ARG A 48 -7.20 4.23 10.93
CA ARG A 48 -7.08 5.44 10.12
C ARG A 48 -5.67 6.01 10.00
N PRO A 49 -4.85 6.11 11.07
CA PRO A 49 -3.48 6.62 10.93
C PRO A 49 -2.67 5.76 9.95
N THR A 50 -2.77 4.44 10.07
CA THR A 50 -2.12 3.49 9.16
C THR A 50 -2.58 3.68 7.72
N LEU A 51 -3.90 3.79 7.48
CA LEU A 51 -4.43 4.05 6.13
C LEU A 51 -3.96 5.39 5.54
N GLN A 52 -3.79 6.43 6.38
CA GLN A 52 -3.27 7.72 5.95
C GLN A 52 -1.78 7.63 5.57
N GLU A 53 -0.98 6.89 6.35
CA GLU A 53 0.43 6.64 6.05
C GLU A 53 0.58 5.84 4.74
N MET A 54 -0.20 4.77 4.56
CA MET A 54 -0.24 4.00 3.31
C MET A 54 -0.63 4.89 2.12
N SER A 55 -1.66 5.73 2.27
CA SER A 55 -2.08 6.65 1.20
C SER A 55 -1.00 7.69 0.85
N ALA A 56 -0.23 8.17 1.84
CA ALA A 56 0.86 9.09 1.60
C ALA A 56 2.03 8.40 0.88
N ALA A 57 2.39 7.18 1.28
CA ALA A 57 3.39 6.37 0.60
C ALA A 57 3.00 6.09 -0.86
N MET A 58 1.74 5.70 -1.11
CA MET A 58 1.21 5.52 -2.46
C MET A 58 1.29 6.80 -3.31
N ALA A 59 1.03 7.97 -2.73
CA ALA A 59 1.20 9.24 -3.43
C ALA A 59 2.67 9.52 -3.81
N ASN A 60 3.62 9.17 -2.94
CA ASN A 60 5.05 9.29 -3.23
C ASN A 60 5.48 8.36 -4.37
N VAL A 61 4.96 7.12 -4.41
CA VAL A 61 5.21 6.18 -5.52
C VAL A 61 4.70 6.76 -6.84
N LEU A 62 3.49 7.32 -6.87
CA LEU A 62 2.96 7.97 -8.07
C LEU A 62 3.80 9.17 -8.50
N ALA A 63 4.30 9.96 -7.55
CA ALA A 63 5.19 11.08 -7.85
C ALA A 63 6.52 10.60 -8.44
N ALA A 64 7.10 9.53 -7.91
CA ALA A 64 8.32 8.91 -8.42
C ALA A 64 8.12 8.36 -9.84
N PHE A 65 6.96 7.79 -10.15
CA PHE A 65 6.66 7.23 -11.47
C PHE A 65 6.10 8.22 -12.50
N LYS A 66 5.95 9.51 -12.14
CA LYS A 66 5.30 10.51 -12.98
C LYS A 66 5.82 10.56 -14.43
N ASP A 67 7.14 10.50 -14.60
CA ASP A 67 7.82 10.59 -15.89
C ASP A 67 8.44 9.25 -16.33
N SER A 68 7.95 8.14 -15.77
CA SER A 68 8.46 6.81 -16.11
C SER A 68 8.09 6.39 -17.53
N THR A 69 9.03 5.72 -18.20
CA THR A 69 8.82 5.01 -19.47
C THR A 69 8.90 3.49 -19.30
N SER A 70 9.09 3.00 -18.07
CA SER A 70 9.07 1.58 -17.78
C SER A 70 7.63 1.07 -17.77
N GLU A 71 7.31 0.18 -18.71
CA GLU A 71 5.97 -0.43 -18.81
C GLU A 71 5.47 -1.00 -17.49
N TYR A 72 6.36 -1.62 -16.71
CA TYR A 72 5.97 -2.19 -15.42
C TYR A 72 5.71 -1.10 -14.37
N GLU A 73 6.51 -0.04 -14.30
CA GLU A 73 6.22 1.08 -13.39
C GLU A 73 4.89 1.77 -13.72
N LEU A 74 4.48 1.78 -15.00
CA LEU A 74 3.17 2.27 -15.41
C LEU A 74 2.02 1.37 -14.92
N VAL A 75 2.20 0.04 -14.92
CA VAL A 75 1.25 -0.92 -14.32
C VAL A 75 1.12 -0.65 -12.83
N ILE A 76 2.24 -0.58 -12.10
CA ILE A 76 2.24 -0.29 -10.66
C ILE A 76 1.53 1.04 -10.39
N ALA A 77 1.81 2.08 -11.18
CA ALA A 77 1.16 3.38 -11.01
C ALA A 77 -0.37 3.32 -11.20
N ASP A 78 -0.87 2.50 -12.13
CA ASP A 78 -2.30 2.31 -12.32
C ASP A 78 -2.95 1.59 -11.13
N ASP A 79 -2.34 0.52 -10.65
CA ASP A 79 -2.86 -0.23 -9.51
C ASP A 79 -2.77 0.56 -8.21
N VAL A 80 -1.71 1.35 -8.00
CA VAL A 80 -1.60 2.29 -6.88
C VAL A 80 -2.72 3.34 -6.92
N ARG A 81 -3.11 3.86 -8.10
CA ARG A 81 -4.25 4.79 -8.21
C ARG A 81 -5.57 4.13 -7.81
N LYS A 82 -5.81 2.88 -8.25
CA LYS A 82 -7.02 2.12 -7.89
C LYS A 82 -7.08 1.81 -6.40
N ALA A 83 -5.96 1.37 -5.81
CA ALA A 83 -5.88 1.11 -4.37
C ALA A 83 -6.06 2.38 -3.55
N SER A 84 -5.44 3.50 -3.96
CA SER A 84 -5.61 4.80 -3.32
C SER A 84 -7.07 5.25 -3.33
N ALA A 85 -7.82 5.01 -4.42
CA ALA A 85 -9.24 5.32 -4.48
C ALA A 85 -10.05 4.51 -3.45
N ALA A 86 -9.75 3.22 -3.28
CA ALA A 86 -10.39 2.37 -2.29
C ALA A 86 -10.04 2.80 -0.84
N ILE A 87 -8.77 3.11 -0.56
CA ILE A 87 -8.33 3.62 0.75
C ILE A 87 -9.03 4.95 1.07
N ASN A 88 -9.09 5.88 0.12
CA ASN A 88 -9.75 7.17 0.31
C ASN A 88 -11.25 7.03 0.56
N PHE A 89 -11.91 6.06 -0.09
CA PHE A 89 -13.31 5.73 0.19
C PHE A 89 -13.50 5.28 1.64
N VAL A 90 -12.62 4.42 2.16
CA VAL A 90 -12.66 3.97 3.57
C VAL A 90 -12.34 5.12 4.52
N LEU A 91 -11.33 5.94 4.21
CA LEU A 91 -10.97 7.12 5.00
C LEU A 91 -12.09 8.17 5.05
N ALA A 92 -12.94 8.26 4.03
CA ALA A 92 -14.08 9.16 4.04
C ALA A 92 -15.18 8.76 5.05
N GLN A 93 -15.16 7.53 5.57
CA GLN A 93 -16.19 7.07 6.51
C GLN A 93 -15.94 7.64 7.91
N PRO A 94 -16.97 8.19 8.58
CA PRO A 94 -16.83 8.74 9.94
C PRO A 94 -16.66 7.65 11.00
N ARG A 95 -17.14 6.43 10.71
CA ARG A 95 -17.03 5.26 11.58
C ARG A 95 -16.31 4.14 10.84
N MET A 96 -15.46 3.41 11.55
CA MET A 96 -14.67 2.32 11.01
C MET A 96 -15.00 1.02 11.75
N SER A 97 -15.19 -0.06 11.02
CA SER A 97 -15.38 -1.41 11.57
C SER A 97 -14.26 -2.33 11.09
N SER A 98 -14.03 -3.41 11.84
CA SER A 98 -13.11 -4.46 11.37
C SER A 98 -13.56 -5.06 10.05
N GLU A 99 -14.87 -5.23 9.82
CA GLU A 99 -15.41 -5.75 8.56
C GLU A 99 -15.16 -4.81 7.37
N LEU A 100 -15.23 -3.48 7.57
CA LEU A 100 -14.89 -2.51 6.52
C LEU A 100 -13.41 -2.64 6.12
N ILE A 101 -12.52 -2.80 7.10
CA ILE A 101 -11.09 -3.02 6.87
C ILE A 101 -10.84 -4.38 6.22
N ASP A 102 -11.54 -5.43 6.64
CA ASP A 102 -11.43 -6.77 6.03
C ASP A 102 -11.82 -6.74 4.55
N ASN A 103 -12.92 -6.08 4.21
CA ASN A 103 -13.35 -5.89 2.83
C ASN A 103 -12.35 -5.06 2.00
N LEU A 104 -11.69 -4.07 2.61
CA LEU A 104 -10.60 -3.34 1.96
C LEU A 104 -9.40 -4.26 1.70
N ASN A 105 -9.00 -5.08 2.68
CA ASN A 105 -7.89 -6.04 2.54
C ASN A 105 -8.19 -7.10 1.47
N ALA A 106 -9.46 -7.50 1.33
CA ALA A 106 -9.92 -8.41 0.30
C ALA A 106 -9.97 -7.79 -1.11
N SER A 107 -9.88 -6.46 -1.22
CA SER A 107 -9.89 -5.75 -2.50
C SER A 107 -8.74 -6.20 -3.39
N ILE A 108 -9.09 -6.63 -4.61
CA ILE A 108 -8.10 -7.06 -5.61
C ILE A 108 -7.09 -5.95 -5.92
N HIS A 109 -7.51 -4.68 -5.87
CA HIS A 109 -6.65 -3.54 -6.18
C HIS A 109 -5.56 -3.34 -5.13
N LEU A 110 -5.89 -3.49 -3.84
CA LEU A 110 -4.89 -3.38 -2.77
C LEU A 110 -3.90 -4.55 -2.82
N ARG A 111 -4.40 -5.75 -3.10
CA ARG A 111 -3.56 -6.95 -3.24
C ARG A 111 -2.64 -6.89 -4.46
N ALA A 112 -3.10 -6.30 -5.57
CA ALA A 112 -2.27 -6.08 -6.76
C ALA A 112 -1.06 -5.21 -6.42
N VAL A 113 -1.26 -4.09 -5.72
CA VAL A 113 -0.14 -3.21 -5.29
C VAL A 113 0.87 -3.95 -4.43
N LEU A 114 0.43 -4.79 -3.49
CA LEU A 114 1.35 -5.56 -2.65
C LEU A 114 2.18 -6.55 -3.48
N THR A 115 1.53 -7.29 -4.38
CA THR A 115 2.26 -8.24 -5.24
C THR A 115 3.21 -7.53 -6.20
N ASP A 116 2.82 -6.36 -6.69
CA ASP A 116 3.65 -5.51 -7.53
C ASP A 116 4.89 -5.02 -6.80
N PHE A 117 4.73 -4.55 -5.56
CA PHE A 117 5.81 -4.08 -4.70
C PHE A 117 6.77 -5.20 -4.30
N PHE A 118 6.27 -6.40 -3.99
CA PHE A 118 7.14 -7.55 -3.76
C PHE A 118 7.98 -7.87 -4.99
N LEU A 119 7.39 -7.88 -6.19
CA LEU A 119 8.18 -8.13 -7.41
C LEU A 119 9.17 -7.00 -7.72
N TYR A 120 8.75 -5.74 -7.54
CA TYR A 120 9.58 -4.57 -7.83
C TYR A 120 10.77 -4.44 -6.86
N SER A 121 10.58 -4.78 -5.58
CA SER A 121 11.62 -4.66 -4.55
C SER A 121 12.77 -5.66 -4.73
N GLU A 122 12.50 -6.86 -5.21
CA GLU A 122 13.52 -7.88 -5.55
C GLU A 122 14.52 -7.40 -6.61
N VAL A 123 14.14 -6.42 -7.44
CA VAL A 123 15.02 -5.91 -8.51
C VAL A 123 16.13 -4.99 -7.98
N PHE A 124 15.89 -4.24 -6.90
CA PHE A 124 16.89 -3.30 -6.35
C PHE A 124 17.40 -3.67 -4.95
N LYS A 125 16.79 -4.65 -4.26
CA LYS A 125 17.42 -5.40 -3.17
C LYS A 125 18.09 -6.65 -3.78
N PRO A 126 19.31 -6.58 -4.35
CA PRO A 126 19.95 -7.79 -4.84
C PRO A 126 20.05 -8.81 -3.70
N VAL A 127 19.70 -10.06 -4.01
CA VAL A 127 19.68 -11.25 -3.13
C VAL A 127 21.11 -11.65 -2.66
N HIS A 128 22.02 -10.70 -2.49
CA HIS A 128 23.38 -10.92 -2.00
C HIS A 128 23.79 -9.86 -0.98
N GLN A 129 23.31 -10.05 0.25
CA GLN A 129 24.20 -10.05 1.41
C GLN A 129 24.07 -11.41 2.09
N ALA A 130 24.86 -12.36 1.59
CA ALA A 130 25.27 -13.55 2.34
C ALA A 130 26.70 -13.31 2.85
#